data_AF-A0A5C7UWK8-F1
#
_entry.id   AF-A0A5C7UWK8-F1
#
_cell.length_a   1.000
_cell.length_b   1.000
_cell.length_c   1.000
_cell.angle_alpha   90.00
_cell.angle_beta   90.00
_cell.angle_gamma   90.00
#
_symmetry.space_group_name_H-M   'P 1'
#
loop_
_entity.id
_entity.type
_entity.pdbx_description
1 polymer ?
#
loop_
_entity_poly.entity_id
_entity_poly.type
_entity_poly.pdbx_seq_one_letter_code
_entity_poly.pdbx_strand_id
1 'polypeptide(L)'
;MIVDTQDLVLAHLSIVNDALEGVRAGQGYPAGAGETGGAQAVALTLAGDRLLLHEVQLWGHQDTLYARRGRTPGPARQLLRDSLVAGDVDYVFGDATLVISHSTLLARAGRRGPGEGSITLAPSTAASQGQGLLVTDSRWQAEPGVPPASVALGRAWDAGVKPGSWQAGTSPNGLAVVRDCELGAHLKAWGASTARRPFGADGEAANRLFEYRNTGPGALP
;
A
#
# COMPACT_ATOMS: atom_id res chain seq x y z
N MET A 1 -10.47 12.53 0.54
CA MET A 1 -11.84 12.20 0.11
C MET A 1 -12.26 10.84 0.67
N ILE A 2 -13.53 10.62 1.04
CA ILE A 2 -14.03 9.32 1.52
C ILE A 2 -15.21 8.89 0.64
N VAL A 3 -15.15 7.67 0.11
CA VAL A 3 -16.22 7.00 -0.63
C VAL A 3 -16.76 5.86 0.22
N ASP A 4 -17.97 6.02 0.76
CA ASP A 4 -18.70 5.00 1.54
C ASP A 4 -20.09 4.79 0.94
N THR A 5 -20.12 4.50 -0.36
CA THR A 5 -21.31 4.13 -1.14
C THR A 5 -21.02 2.88 -1.94
N GLN A 6 -22.06 2.23 -2.47
CA GLN A 6 -21.94 1.11 -3.40
C GLN A 6 -21.99 1.61 -4.85
N ASP A 7 -21.52 0.80 -5.81
CA ASP A 7 -21.74 1.00 -7.25
C ASP A 7 -21.25 2.37 -7.80
N LEU A 8 -20.08 2.82 -7.34
CA LEU A 8 -19.48 4.08 -7.79
C LEU A 8 -18.40 3.86 -8.85
N VAL A 9 -18.40 4.72 -9.86
CA VAL A 9 -17.28 4.90 -10.79
C VAL A 9 -16.65 6.28 -10.58
N LEU A 10 -15.33 6.33 -10.44
CA LEU A 10 -14.51 7.54 -10.54
C LEU A 10 -13.62 7.42 -11.77
N ALA A 11 -13.63 8.44 -12.64
CA ALA A 11 -12.83 8.39 -13.86
C ALA A 11 -12.25 9.73 -14.28
N HIS A 12 -11.10 9.68 -14.96
CA HIS A 12 -10.42 10.82 -15.62
C HIS A 12 -10.16 12.02 -14.70
N LEU A 13 -9.64 11.76 -13.50
CA LEU A 13 -9.37 12.80 -12.51
C LEU A 13 -8.15 12.50 -11.65
N SER A 14 -7.61 13.54 -11.02
CA SER A 14 -6.55 13.43 -10.02
C SER A 14 -7.10 13.77 -8.64
N ILE A 15 -6.77 12.96 -7.63
CA ILE A 15 -7.05 13.22 -6.21
C ILE A 15 -5.72 13.31 -5.50
N VAL A 16 -5.49 14.43 -4.83
CA VAL A 16 -4.21 14.76 -4.19
C VAL A 16 -4.43 15.03 -2.72
N ASN A 17 -3.55 14.51 -1.87
CA ASN A 17 -3.32 15.05 -0.53
C ASN A 17 -1.90 15.63 -0.47
N ASP A 18 -1.82 16.95 -0.33
CA ASP A 18 -0.59 17.74 -0.40
C ASP A 18 0.02 18.05 0.97
N ALA A 19 -0.51 17.48 2.06
CA ALA A 19 -0.10 17.79 3.44
C ALA A 19 1.41 17.61 3.72
N LEU A 20 2.08 16.74 2.95
CA LEU A 20 3.51 16.45 3.09
C LEU A 20 4.36 16.98 1.93
N GLU A 21 3.78 17.72 0.99
CA GLU A 21 4.46 18.15 -0.24
C GLU A 21 5.65 19.08 0.04
N GLY A 22 5.65 19.79 1.17
CA GLY A 22 6.75 20.64 1.61
C GLY A 22 7.86 19.91 2.39
N VAL A 23 7.67 18.65 2.77
CA VAL A 23 8.60 17.92 3.63
C VAL A 23 9.79 17.39 2.82
N ARG A 24 11.01 17.67 3.26
CA ARG A 24 12.25 17.27 2.58
C ARG A 24 13.25 16.70 3.57
N ALA A 25 13.82 15.54 3.26
CA ALA A 25 14.86 14.87 4.04
C ALA A 25 14.52 14.76 5.55
N GLY A 26 13.25 14.47 5.88
CA GLY A 26 12.74 14.36 7.24
C GLY A 26 12.51 15.70 7.95
N GLN A 27 12.51 16.82 7.23
CA GLN A 27 12.35 18.17 7.78
C GLN A 27 11.14 18.89 7.16
N GLY A 28 10.54 19.81 7.93
CA GLY A 28 9.42 20.64 7.46
C GLY A 28 8.03 20.00 7.63
N TYR A 29 7.90 19.01 8.52
CA TYR A 29 6.61 18.40 8.84
C TYR A 29 5.60 19.42 9.40
N PRO A 30 4.30 19.27 9.09
CA PRO A 30 3.23 20.01 9.76
C PRO A 30 3.23 19.78 11.29
N ALA A 31 2.64 20.70 12.04
CA ALA A 31 2.53 20.58 13.48
C ALA A 31 1.83 19.26 13.88
N GLY A 32 2.47 18.49 14.77
CA GLY A 32 1.96 17.19 15.23
C GLY A 32 2.34 15.99 14.32
N ALA A 33 3.05 16.23 13.22
CA ALA A 33 3.58 15.18 12.35
C ALA A 33 5.11 15.11 12.43
N GLY A 34 5.67 13.95 12.11
CA GLY A 34 7.10 13.72 12.04
C GLY A 34 7.44 12.37 11.41
N GLU A 35 8.74 12.12 11.25
CA GLU A 35 9.26 10.88 10.65
C GLU A 35 8.75 9.62 11.36
N THR A 36 8.61 9.68 12.69
CA THR A 36 8.24 8.55 13.54
C THR A 36 6.74 8.45 13.82
N GLY A 37 5.92 9.38 13.34
CA GLY A 37 4.46 9.33 13.54
C GLY A 37 3.71 10.62 13.17
N GLY A 38 2.40 10.49 12.94
CA GLY A 38 1.49 11.61 12.69
C GLY A 38 1.52 12.17 11.27
N ALA A 39 2.34 11.60 10.37
CA ALA A 39 2.50 12.07 9.00
C ALA A 39 1.49 11.46 7.99
N GLN A 40 0.58 10.59 8.43
CA GLN A 40 -0.43 9.97 7.56
C GLN A 40 -1.31 11.02 6.87
N ALA A 41 -1.45 10.91 5.55
CA ALA A 41 -2.17 11.89 4.74
C ALA A 41 -2.92 11.22 3.58
N VAL A 42 -4.10 10.68 3.89
CA VAL A 42 -4.92 9.92 2.92
C VAL A 42 -5.48 10.83 1.83
N ALA A 43 -5.23 10.48 0.56
CA ALA A 43 -5.86 11.13 -0.59
C ALA A 43 -7.28 10.60 -0.80
N LEU A 44 -7.42 9.27 -0.82
CA LEU A 44 -8.70 8.61 -1.06
C LEU A 44 -8.90 7.41 -0.13
N THR A 45 -10.03 7.41 0.57
CA THR A 45 -10.54 6.24 1.29
C THR A 45 -11.69 5.62 0.51
N LEU A 46 -11.60 4.32 0.24
CA LEU A 46 -12.64 3.50 -0.37
C LEU A 46 -13.19 2.54 0.67
N ALA A 47 -14.48 2.66 1.01
CA ALA A 47 -15.16 1.85 2.03
C ALA A 47 -16.34 1.02 1.49
N GLY A 48 -16.72 1.23 0.23
CA GLY A 48 -17.82 0.53 -0.43
C GLY A 48 -17.44 -0.76 -1.15
N ASP A 49 -18.45 -1.38 -1.77
CA ASP A 49 -18.39 -2.53 -2.67
C ASP A 49 -18.70 -2.08 -4.12
N ARG A 50 -18.14 -2.82 -5.08
CA ARG A 50 -18.30 -2.57 -6.53
C ARG A 50 -17.87 -1.16 -6.92
N LEU A 51 -16.70 -0.75 -6.41
CA LEU A 51 -16.09 0.53 -6.74
C LEU A 51 -15.13 0.36 -7.92
N LEU A 52 -15.26 1.21 -8.93
CA LEU A 52 -14.35 1.29 -10.06
C LEU A 52 -13.65 2.65 -10.10
N LEU A 53 -12.34 2.63 -10.15
CA LEU A 53 -11.47 3.77 -10.41
C LEU A 53 -10.78 3.51 -11.75
N HIS A 54 -11.01 4.36 -12.74
CA HIS A 54 -10.50 4.18 -14.09
C HIS A 54 -9.83 5.45 -14.61
N GLU A 55 -8.58 5.36 -15.08
CA GLU A 55 -7.81 6.54 -15.51
C GLU A 55 -7.77 7.64 -14.44
N VAL A 56 -7.56 7.25 -13.19
CA VAL A 56 -7.39 8.18 -12.07
C VAL A 56 -5.92 8.28 -11.66
N GLN A 57 -5.55 9.42 -11.07
CA GLN A 57 -4.26 9.58 -10.43
C GLN A 57 -4.44 9.91 -8.96
N LEU A 58 -3.87 9.08 -8.09
CA LEU A 58 -3.89 9.29 -6.65
C LEU A 58 -2.50 9.71 -6.19
N TRP A 59 -2.40 10.92 -5.66
CA TRP A 59 -1.13 11.51 -5.21
C TRP A 59 -1.14 11.76 -3.71
N GLY A 60 -0.09 11.31 -3.04
CA GLY A 60 0.12 11.51 -1.62
C GLY A 60 1.55 11.12 -1.24
N HIS A 61 1.77 10.87 0.04
CA HIS A 61 3.05 10.39 0.58
C HIS A 61 2.80 9.15 1.43
N GLN A 62 2.53 9.34 2.72
CA GLN A 62 2.14 8.26 3.61
C GLN A 62 0.63 8.05 3.56
N ASP A 63 0.22 6.79 3.37
CA ASP A 63 -1.18 6.34 3.39
C ASP A 63 -2.06 6.89 2.24
N THR A 64 -1.54 7.02 1.01
CA THR A 64 -2.26 7.65 -0.13
C THR A 64 -3.65 7.04 -0.42
N LEU A 65 -3.75 5.71 -0.60
CA LEU A 65 -4.99 5.00 -0.90
C LEU A 65 -5.36 4.04 0.24
N TYR A 66 -6.45 4.35 0.94
CA TYR A 66 -7.00 3.49 1.98
C TYR A 66 -8.16 2.64 1.44
N ALA A 67 -7.89 1.40 1.06
CA ALA A 67 -8.88 0.42 0.61
C ALA A 67 -9.37 -0.41 1.79
N ARG A 68 -10.51 -0.03 2.36
CA ARG A 68 -11.04 -0.63 3.60
C ARG A 68 -12.43 -1.21 3.43
N ARG A 69 -12.79 -2.09 4.36
CA ARG A 69 -14.18 -2.51 4.53
C ARG A 69 -14.99 -1.39 5.20
N GLY A 70 -16.19 -1.17 4.71
CA GLY A 70 -17.12 -0.17 5.23
C GLY A 70 -17.72 -0.57 6.58
N ARG A 71 -18.53 0.34 7.13
CA ARG A 71 -19.28 0.09 8.38
C ARG A 71 -20.45 -0.86 8.18
N THR A 72 -21.00 -0.90 6.97
CA THR A 72 -22.10 -1.80 6.61
C THR A 72 -21.54 -3.20 6.37
N PRO A 73 -22.09 -4.24 7.03
CA PRO A 73 -21.69 -5.62 6.79
C PRO A 73 -21.82 -5.99 5.31
N GLY A 74 -20.76 -6.54 4.73
CA GLY A 74 -20.76 -6.97 3.34
C GLY A 74 -19.35 -7.09 2.74
N PRO A 75 -19.25 -7.47 1.46
CA PRO A 75 -18.02 -7.38 0.68
C PRO A 75 -17.57 -5.92 0.52
N ALA A 76 -16.29 -5.72 0.22
CA ALA A 76 -15.73 -4.43 -0.18
C ALA A 76 -14.79 -4.66 -1.36
N ARG A 77 -15.38 -4.91 -2.53
CA ARG A 77 -14.67 -5.21 -3.78
C ARG A 77 -14.43 -3.93 -4.56
N GLN A 78 -13.18 -3.68 -4.91
CA GLN A 78 -12.72 -2.43 -5.47
C GLN A 78 -11.76 -2.73 -6.62
N LEU A 79 -11.87 -2.00 -7.73
CA LEU A 79 -11.01 -2.12 -8.90
C LEU A 79 -10.42 -0.76 -9.24
N LEU A 80 -9.09 -0.66 -9.29
CA LEU A 80 -8.35 0.47 -9.84
C LEU A 80 -7.65 0.01 -11.11
N ARG A 81 -7.92 0.68 -12.22
CA ARG A 81 -7.49 0.23 -13.55
C ARG A 81 -6.99 1.39 -14.40
N ASP A 82 -5.94 1.16 -15.18
CA ASP A 82 -5.38 2.14 -16.12
C ASP A 82 -5.02 3.46 -15.40
N SER A 83 -4.52 3.35 -14.16
CA SER A 83 -4.44 4.45 -13.18
C SER A 83 -3.04 4.58 -12.58
N LEU A 84 -2.86 5.60 -11.74
CA LEU A 84 -1.62 5.83 -11.00
C LEU A 84 -1.89 5.99 -9.50
N VAL A 85 -1.04 5.38 -8.67
CA VAL A 85 -0.99 5.64 -7.22
C VAL A 85 0.44 5.96 -6.81
N ALA A 86 0.65 7.14 -6.22
CA ALA A 86 1.96 7.61 -5.79
C ALA A 86 2.05 7.79 -4.26
N GLY A 87 3.20 7.41 -3.69
CA GLY A 87 3.51 7.65 -2.28
C GLY A 87 4.85 7.08 -1.86
N ASP A 88 5.15 7.11 -0.56
CA ASP A 88 6.44 6.64 0.00
C ASP A 88 6.29 5.64 1.17
N VAL A 89 5.18 5.65 1.89
CA VAL A 89 4.93 4.75 3.03
C VAL A 89 3.52 4.24 3.01
N ASP A 90 3.37 2.92 2.98
CA ASP A 90 2.09 2.21 3.08
C ASP A 90 1.02 2.82 2.14
N TYR A 91 1.44 3.32 0.98
CA TYR A 91 0.61 4.21 0.16
C TYR A 91 -0.55 3.49 -0.54
N VAL A 92 -0.58 2.15 -0.49
CA VAL A 92 -1.78 1.34 -0.72
C VAL A 92 -1.96 0.41 0.47
N PHE A 93 -3.03 0.59 1.24
CA PHE A 93 -3.22 -0.13 2.49
C PHE A 93 -4.68 -0.43 2.82
N GLY A 94 -4.89 -1.39 3.71
CA GLY A 94 -6.22 -1.73 4.26
C GLY A 94 -6.64 -3.19 4.08
N ASP A 95 -7.92 -3.45 4.37
CA ASP A 95 -8.51 -4.78 4.55
C ASP A 95 -9.59 -5.13 3.51
N ALA A 96 -9.78 -4.29 2.49
CA ALA A 96 -10.69 -4.54 1.38
C ALA A 96 -10.16 -5.61 0.40
N THR A 97 -11.04 -6.03 -0.51
CA THR A 97 -10.64 -6.76 -1.72
C THR A 97 -10.38 -5.75 -2.82
N LEU A 98 -9.12 -5.41 -3.04
CA LEU A 98 -8.70 -4.42 -4.05
C LEU A 98 -7.93 -5.11 -5.17
N VAL A 99 -8.32 -4.86 -6.41
CA VAL A 99 -7.54 -5.20 -7.59
C VAL A 99 -6.99 -3.91 -8.21
N ILE A 100 -5.68 -3.85 -8.39
CA ILE A 100 -4.97 -2.82 -9.16
C ILE A 100 -4.48 -3.50 -10.44
N SER A 101 -4.92 -3.02 -11.60
CA SER A 101 -4.56 -3.63 -12.89
C SER A 101 -4.15 -2.60 -13.92
N HIS A 102 -3.20 -2.94 -14.81
CA HIS A 102 -2.76 -2.05 -15.90
C HIS A 102 -2.36 -0.64 -15.42
N SER A 103 -1.82 -0.55 -14.21
CA SER A 103 -1.61 0.71 -13.50
C SER A 103 -0.15 0.94 -13.15
N THR A 104 0.17 2.17 -12.74
CA THR A 104 1.50 2.52 -12.25
C THR A 104 1.47 2.73 -10.74
N LEU A 105 2.31 2.02 -10.01
CA LEU A 105 2.63 2.31 -8.62
C LEU A 105 3.94 3.09 -8.59
N LEU A 106 3.89 4.34 -8.13
CA LEU A 106 5.00 5.27 -8.18
C LEU A 106 5.56 5.55 -6.78
N ALA A 107 6.76 5.09 -6.50
CA ALA A 107 7.49 5.43 -5.27
C ALA A 107 8.01 6.87 -5.35
N ARG A 108 7.63 7.71 -4.39
CA ARG A 108 8.04 9.11 -4.31
C ARG A 108 9.37 9.29 -3.59
N ALA A 109 10.12 10.31 -4.01
CA ALA A 109 11.42 10.65 -3.46
C ALA A 109 11.35 11.81 -2.46
N GLY A 110 12.47 12.06 -1.78
CA GLY A 110 12.75 13.34 -1.15
C GLY A 110 12.13 13.62 0.21
N ARG A 111 11.01 12.97 0.61
CA ARG A 111 10.38 13.22 1.91
C ARG A 111 11.19 12.64 3.08
N ARG A 112 11.54 11.36 3.01
CA ARG A 112 12.08 10.57 4.14
C ARG A 112 13.48 11.03 4.53
N GLY A 113 13.79 10.91 5.82
CA GLY A 113 15.14 11.19 6.35
C GLY A 113 16.21 10.17 5.87
N PRO A 114 17.50 10.47 6.06
CA PRO A 114 18.56 9.50 5.78
C PRO A 114 18.38 8.20 6.59
N GLY A 115 18.47 7.04 5.93
CA GLY A 115 18.31 5.73 6.57
C GLY A 115 16.85 5.27 6.75
N GLU A 116 15.89 6.13 6.42
CA GLU A 116 14.47 5.84 6.55
C GLU A 116 13.93 5.12 5.31
N GLY A 117 13.42 3.90 5.52
CA GLY A 117 12.97 3.03 4.43
C GLY A 117 11.55 3.36 3.96
N SER A 118 11.37 3.38 2.63
CA SER A 118 10.04 3.47 2.00
C SER A 118 9.42 2.09 1.86
N ILE A 119 8.09 2.04 1.78
CA ILE A 119 7.34 0.80 1.69
C ILE A 119 6.01 1.05 0.98
N THR A 120 5.59 0.09 0.17
CA THR A 120 4.49 0.32 -0.77
C THR A 120 3.16 -0.21 -0.22
N LEU A 121 2.97 -1.53 -0.20
CA LEU A 121 1.73 -2.16 0.21
C LEU A 121 1.68 -2.41 1.72
N ALA A 122 0.52 -2.18 2.32
CA ALA A 122 0.27 -2.51 3.73
C ALA A 122 -1.13 -3.14 3.93
N PRO A 123 -1.36 -4.38 3.45
CA PRO A 123 -2.61 -5.09 3.68
C PRO A 123 -2.82 -5.39 5.17
N SER A 124 -4.06 -5.24 5.64
CA SER A 124 -4.53 -5.61 6.99
C SER A 124 -5.70 -6.61 6.94
N THR A 125 -5.78 -7.37 5.86
CA THR A 125 -6.79 -8.42 5.65
C THR A 125 -6.90 -9.34 6.88
N ALA A 126 -8.13 -9.57 7.35
CA ALA A 126 -8.41 -10.51 8.43
C ALA A 126 -7.89 -11.92 8.10
N ALA A 127 -7.41 -12.66 9.11
CA ALA A 127 -6.83 -14.00 8.92
C ALA A 127 -7.80 -14.99 8.24
N SER A 128 -9.10 -14.87 8.49
CA SER A 128 -10.15 -15.70 7.90
C SER A 128 -10.57 -15.29 6.48
N GLN A 129 -10.13 -14.14 5.98
CA GLN A 129 -10.51 -13.63 4.67
C GLN A 129 -9.52 -14.10 3.60
N GLY A 130 -10.03 -14.72 2.53
CA GLY A 130 -9.25 -15.27 1.42
C GLY A 130 -8.92 -14.28 0.31
N GLN A 131 -9.47 -13.07 0.37
CA GLN A 131 -9.30 -12.02 -0.63
C GLN A 131 -8.76 -10.73 0.00
N GLY A 132 -7.68 -10.19 -0.57
CA GLY A 132 -7.01 -8.98 -0.09
C GLY A 132 -6.62 -8.09 -1.26
N LEU A 133 -5.37 -7.66 -1.29
CA LEU A 133 -4.84 -6.81 -2.35
C LEU A 133 -4.28 -7.68 -3.50
N LEU A 134 -4.61 -7.34 -4.73
CA LEU A 134 -4.02 -7.90 -5.93
C LEU A 134 -3.49 -6.77 -6.79
N VAL A 135 -2.20 -6.81 -7.13
CA VAL A 135 -1.60 -5.95 -8.16
C VAL A 135 -1.23 -6.86 -9.33
N THR A 136 -1.79 -6.59 -10.51
CA THR A 136 -1.59 -7.43 -11.71
C THR A 136 -1.33 -6.58 -12.94
N ASP A 137 -0.53 -7.08 -13.89
CA ASP A 137 -0.31 -6.45 -15.21
C ASP A 137 0.09 -4.97 -15.10
N SER A 138 0.85 -4.62 -14.06
CA SER A 138 1.12 -3.23 -13.65
C SER A 138 2.62 -2.95 -13.62
N ARG A 139 2.98 -1.66 -13.63
CA ARG A 139 4.37 -1.22 -13.57
C ARG A 139 4.66 -0.56 -12.24
N TRP A 140 5.84 -0.84 -11.72
CA TRP A 140 6.33 -0.25 -10.48
C TRP A 140 7.51 0.65 -10.81
N GLN A 141 7.33 1.94 -10.60
CA GLN A 141 8.28 2.98 -10.95
C GLN A 141 8.66 3.80 -9.73
N ALA A 142 9.73 4.57 -9.84
CA ALA A 142 10.13 5.49 -8.79
C ALA A 142 10.52 6.83 -9.39
N GLU A 143 10.28 7.89 -8.63
CA GLU A 143 10.77 9.22 -8.94
C GLU A 143 12.31 9.25 -8.94
N PRO A 144 12.93 10.16 -9.71
CA PRO A 144 14.35 10.42 -9.60
C PRO A 144 14.78 10.69 -8.14
N GLY A 145 15.86 10.06 -7.71
CA GLY A 145 16.38 10.19 -6.34
C GLY A 145 15.97 9.06 -5.40
N VAL A 146 15.07 8.16 -5.79
CA VAL A 146 14.86 6.90 -5.06
C VAL A 146 16.01 5.92 -5.38
N PRO A 147 16.81 5.48 -4.39
CA PRO A 147 17.90 4.56 -4.65
C PRO A 147 17.42 3.15 -5.05
N PRO A 148 18.23 2.38 -5.79
CA PRO A 148 17.99 0.95 -6.01
C PRO A 148 17.84 0.18 -4.69
N ALA A 149 17.01 -0.87 -4.67
CA ALA A 149 16.79 -1.75 -3.53
C ALA A 149 16.52 -1.01 -2.18
N SER A 150 15.82 0.13 -2.22
CA SER A 150 15.55 0.96 -1.05
C SER A 150 14.10 0.87 -0.55
N VAL A 151 13.16 0.48 -1.42
CA VAL A 151 11.72 0.46 -1.16
C VAL A 151 11.23 -0.98 -1.01
N ALA A 152 10.67 -1.33 0.13
CA ALA A 152 10.10 -2.67 0.31
C ALA A 152 8.80 -2.83 -0.48
N LEU A 153 8.60 -3.98 -1.13
CA LEU A 153 7.38 -4.32 -1.89
C LEU A 153 6.10 -4.30 -1.05
N GLY A 154 6.25 -4.36 0.27
CA GLY A 154 5.17 -4.14 1.22
C GLY A 154 5.47 -4.80 2.56
N ARG A 155 4.53 -4.70 3.48
CA ARG A 155 4.54 -5.37 4.79
C ARG A 155 3.11 -5.74 5.20
N ALA A 156 2.97 -6.66 6.13
CA ALA A 156 1.68 -6.81 6.80
C ALA A 156 1.42 -5.59 7.71
N TRP A 157 0.26 -4.96 7.55
CA TRP A 157 -0.29 -4.08 8.56
C TRP A 157 -1.08 -4.93 9.56
N ASP A 158 -0.41 -5.31 10.65
CA ASP A 158 -1.02 -6.02 11.76
C ASP A 158 -1.85 -5.00 12.58
N ALA A 159 -2.96 -4.55 12.01
CA ALA A 159 -3.76 -3.43 12.50
C ALA A 159 -4.24 -3.64 13.94
N GLY A 160 -3.98 -2.66 14.82
CA GLY A 160 -4.34 -2.74 16.23
C GLY A 160 -3.48 -3.71 17.07
N VAL A 161 -2.48 -4.36 16.47
CA VAL A 161 -1.60 -5.31 17.16
C VAL A 161 -0.35 -4.60 17.68
N LYS A 162 -0.05 -4.78 18.97
CA LYS A 162 1.17 -4.23 19.58
C LYS A 162 2.41 -5.00 19.09
N PRO A 163 3.59 -4.35 19.03
CA PRO A 163 4.83 -5.02 18.71
C PRO A 163 5.06 -6.30 19.52
N GLY A 164 5.38 -7.41 18.85
CA GLY A 164 5.65 -8.71 19.46
C GLY A 164 4.42 -9.44 20.01
N SER A 165 3.20 -8.92 19.79
CA SER A 165 1.95 -9.49 20.34
C SER A 165 1.03 -10.11 19.28
N TRP A 166 1.55 -10.35 18.06
CA TRP A 166 0.78 -10.97 16.98
C TRP A 166 0.42 -12.43 17.31
N GLN A 167 -0.80 -12.83 16.97
CA GLN A 167 -1.33 -14.16 17.25
C GLN A 167 -1.96 -14.76 16.00
N ALA A 168 -1.56 -15.99 15.66
CA ALA A 168 -2.09 -16.74 14.52
C ALA A 168 -3.61 -16.94 14.64
N GLY A 169 -4.31 -16.83 13.51
CA GLY A 169 -5.78 -16.99 13.42
C GLY A 169 -6.61 -15.83 14.00
N THR A 170 -6.07 -15.05 14.93
CA THR A 170 -6.77 -13.96 15.62
C THR A 170 -6.37 -12.57 15.12
N SER A 171 -5.07 -12.32 15.03
CA SER A 171 -4.55 -11.05 14.51
C SER A 171 -4.79 -10.94 13.00
N PRO A 172 -4.91 -9.73 12.43
CA PRO A 172 -4.84 -9.55 10.99
C PRO A 172 -3.58 -10.19 10.41
N ASN A 173 -3.68 -10.76 9.21
CA ASN A 173 -2.53 -11.27 8.47
C ASN A 173 -2.69 -10.82 7.03
N GLY A 174 -2.21 -9.62 6.72
CA GLY A 174 -2.43 -8.99 5.41
C GLY A 174 -2.19 -9.93 4.23
N LEU A 175 -3.14 -9.96 3.30
CA LEU A 175 -3.05 -10.73 2.07
C LEU A 175 -2.76 -9.79 0.90
N ALA A 176 -1.62 -10.00 0.22
CA ALA A 176 -1.29 -9.32 -1.03
C ALA A 176 -0.66 -10.29 -2.03
N VAL A 177 -1.03 -10.12 -3.30
CA VAL A 177 -0.39 -10.81 -4.43
C VAL A 177 0.05 -9.76 -5.44
N VAL A 178 1.32 -9.78 -5.82
CA VAL A 178 1.88 -8.97 -6.92
C VAL A 178 2.26 -9.92 -8.04
N ARG A 179 1.58 -9.85 -9.17
CA ARG A 179 1.79 -10.82 -10.25
C ARG A 179 1.83 -10.19 -11.62
N ASP A 180 2.55 -10.83 -12.54
CA ASP A 180 2.60 -10.41 -13.94
C ASP A 180 2.97 -8.90 -14.08
N CYS A 181 3.76 -8.38 -13.13
CA CYS A 181 4.15 -6.97 -13.05
C CYS A 181 5.59 -6.73 -13.53
N GLU A 182 5.87 -5.50 -13.95
CA GLU A 182 7.24 -5.00 -14.19
C GLU A 182 7.72 -4.26 -12.93
N LEU A 183 8.70 -4.82 -12.23
CA LEU A 183 9.23 -4.32 -10.97
C LEU A 183 10.52 -3.51 -11.20
N GLY A 184 10.48 -2.22 -10.88
CA GLY A 184 11.62 -1.31 -11.00
C GLY A 184 12.73 -1.56 -9.97
N ALA A 185 13.95 -1.13 -10.28
CA ALA A 185 15.16 -1.44 -9.52
C ALA A 185 15.19 -0.90 -8.08
N HIS A 186 14.28 0.02 -7.75
CA HIS A 186 14.13 0.59 -6.40
C HIS A 186 13.55 -0.41 -5.40
N LEU A 187 12.87 -1.46 -5.89
CA LEU A 187 12.20 -2.45 -5.05
C LEU A 187 13.19 -3.42 -4.41
N LYS A 188 12.85 -3.85 -3.19
CA LYS A 188 13.44 -4.97 -2.46
C LYS A 188 12.33 -5.85 -1.88
N ALA A 189 12.73 -6.97 -1.29
CA ALA A 189 11.84 -7.94 -0.64
C ALA A 189 10.85 -7.32 0.37
N TRP A 190 9.80 -8.08 0.66
CA TRP A 190 8.81 -7.79 1.70
C TRP A 190 9.48 -7.46 3.05
N GLY A 191 8.91 -6.47 3.75
CA GLY A 191 9.39 -6.01 5.05
C GLY A 191 8.68 -6.69 6.23
N ALA A 192 9.26 -6.50 7.41
CA ALA A 192 8.60 -6.87 8.67
C ALA A 192 7.29 -6.11 8.86
N SER A 193 6.34 -6.74 9.57
CA SER A 193 5.04 -6.15 9.85
C SER A 193 5.12 -4.92 10.76
N THR A 194 4.04 -4.15 10.82
CA THR A 194 3.90 -3.05 11.79
C THR A 194 3.97 -3.50 13.26
N ALA A 195 3.69 -4.79 13.55
CA ALA A 195 3.85 -5.39 14.87
C ALA A 195 5.22 -6.06 15.07
N ARG A 196 6.22 -5.73 14.23
CA ARG A 196 7.59 -6.29 14.26
C ARG A 196 7.65 -7.80 14.04
N ARG A 197 6.62 -8.40 13.45
CA ARG A 197 6.68 -9.80 13.00
C ARG A 197 7.61 -9.85 11.78
N PRO A 198 8.69 -10.66 11.80
CA PRO A 198 9.53 -10.84 10.62
C PRO A 198 8.70 -11.33 9.43
N PHE A 199 9.11 -10.94 8.23
CA PHE A 199 8.55 -11.56 7.04
C PHE A 199 8.97 -13.04 6.99
N GLY A 200 8.01 -13.94 6.77
CA GLY A 200 8.27 -15.36 6.58
C GLY A 200 7.22 -16.01 5.69
N ALA A 201 7.64 -16.99 4.87
CA ALA A 201 6.74 -17.73 3.97
C ALA A 201 6.18 -19.02 4.59
N ASP A 202 6.78 -19.50 5.70
CA ASP A 202 6.48 -20.80 6.31
C ASP A 202 6.16 -20.67 7.81
N GLY A 203 5.49 -21.69 8.34
CA GLY A 203 5.11 -21.79 9.75
C GLY A 203 3.84 -21.02 10.12
N GLU A 204 3.46 -21.10 11.39
CA GLU A 204 2.19 -20.52 11.89
C GLU A 204 2.12 -18.99 11.76
N ALA A 205 3.29 -18.33 11.75
CA ALA A 205 3.43 -16.89 11.60
C ALA A 205 3.69 -16.44 10.16
N ALA A 206 3.54 -17.32 9.17
CA ALA A 206 3.74 -17.00 7.77
C ALA A 206 2.88 -15.80 7.32
N ASN A 207 3.49 -14.91 6.56
CA ASN A 207 2.82 -13.81 5.87
C ASN A 207 2.06 -14.35 4.65
N ARG A 208 0.98 -13.65 4.28
CA ARG A 208 0.22 -13.94 3.05
C ARG A 208 0.58 -12.95 1.94
N LEU A 209 1.87 -12.73 1.73
CA LEU A 209 2.42 -11.78 0.77
C LEU A 209 3.18 -12.56 -0.30
N PHE A 210 2.72 -12.47 -1.55
CA PHE A 210 3.16 -13.35 -2.61
C PHE A 210 3.53 -12.58 -3.88
N GLU A 211 4.46 -13.16 -4.63
CA GLU A 211 4.85 -12.72 -5.96
C GLU A 211 4.63 -13.85 -6.97
N TYR A 212 4.29 -13.53 -8.22
CA TYR A 212 4.16 -14.54 -9.27
C TYR A 212 4.42 -13.96 -10.67
N ARG A 213 5.40 -14.50 -11.39
CA ARG A 213 5.73 -14.10 -12.78
C ARG A 213 6.00 -12.59 -12.94
N ASN A 214 6.55 -11.96 -11.91
CA ASN A 214 7.05 -10.59 -12.03
C ASN A 214 8.33 -10.57 -12.85
N THR A 215 8.59 -9.45 -13.51
CA THR A 215 9.79 -9.20 -14.33
C THR A 215 10.44 -7.89 -13.93
N GLY A 216 11.59 -7.56 -14.51
CA GLY A 216 12.30 -6.30 -14.26
C GLY A 216 13.34 -6.40 -13.14
N PRO A 217 14.17 -5.37 -12.97
CA PRO A 217 15.34 -5.40 -12.08
C PRO A 217 15.01 -5.47 -10.58
N GLY A 218 13.77 -5.15 -10.19
CA GLY A 218 13.30 -5.31 -8.80
C GLY A 218 12.63 -6.65 -8.52
N ALA A 219 12.46 -7.52 -9.52
CA ALA A 219 11.90 -8.84 -9.33
C ALA A 219 12.94 -9.76 -8.68
N LEU A 220 12.53 -10.44 -7.61
CA LEU A 220 13.34 -11.48 -6.99
C LEU A 220 13.33 -12.74 -7.87
N PRO A 221 14.42 -13.55 -7.86
CA PRO A 221 14.49 -14.82 -8.59
C PRO A 221 13.40 -15.82 -8.20
#